data_AF-A0A1J5H8T2-F1
#
_entry.id   AF-A0A1J5H8T2-F1
#
_cell.length_a   1.000
_cell.length_b   1.000
_cell.length_c   1.000
_cell.angle_alpha   90.00
_cell.angle_beta   90.00
_cell.angle_gamma   90.00
#
_symmetry.space_group_name_H-M   'P 1'
#
loop_
_entity.id
_entity.type
_entity.pdbx_description
1 polymer ?
#
loop_
_entity_poly.entity_id
_entity_poly.type
_entity_poly.pdbx_seq_one_letter_code
_entity_poly.pdbx_strand_id
1 'polypeptide(L)'
;MRKNFKKELEKIVSGISWNFIGILDTDKKLHPIPKNIQIQALFEYLGREKVAEWAKRRGIKMIESTNTREYPDLTLLSGPLGKEIIALDVKTGRRDGNRTGFTLGSYWGYFRRPDKKMAGCRLPYGQFSQHWIIGFIYDWD
;
A
#
# COMPACT_ATOMS: atom_id res chain seq x y z
N MET A 1 11.72 18.00 8.33
CA MET A 1 10.53 17.62 7.51
C MET A 1 10.42 16.12 7.23
N ARG A 2 11.40 15.46 6.57
CA ARG A 2 11.25 14.08 6.04
C ARG A 2 11.09 12.96 7.08
N LYS A 3 11.82 13.01 8.21
CA LYS A 3 11.62 12.09 9.35
C LYS A 3 10.21 12.18 9.93
N ASN A 4 9.48 13.26 9.65
CA ASN A 4 8.13 13.45 10.16
C ASN A 4 7.10 12.66 9.32
N PHE A 5 7.24 12.60 8.00
CA PHE A 5 6.24 11.95 7.14
C PHE A 5 6.17 10.44 7.37
N LYS A 6 7.32 9.75 7.51
CA LYS A 6 7.32 8.33 7.84
C LYS A 6 6.65 8.05 9.19
N LYS A 7 6.95 8.86 10.22
CA LYS A 7 6.33 8.75 11.56
C LYS A 7 4.83 9.06 11.54
N GLU A 8 4.42 10.04 10.74
CA GLU A 8 3.01 10.38 10.56
C GLU A 8 2.27 9.24 9.84
N LEU A 9 2.85 8.70 8.77
CA LEU A 9 2.30 7.55 8.06
C LEU A 9 2.17 6.35 9.00
N GLU A 10 3.22 6.04 9.77
CA GLU A 10 3.19 5.00 10.80
C GLU A 10 2.05 5.23 11.80
N LYS A 11 1.89 6.46 12.30
CA LYS A 11 0.82 6.81 13.26
C LYS A 11 -0.58 6.68 12.68
N ILE A 12 -0.81 7.07 11.42
CA ILE A 12 -2.15 6.95 10.82
C ILE A 12 -2.51 5.51 10.45
N VAL A 13 -1.51 4.67 10.11
CA VAL A 13 -1.76 3.27 9.75
C VAL A 13 -1.73 2.33 10.95
N SER A 14 -1.05 2.69 12.04
CA SER A 14 -1.07 1.90 13.29
C SER A 14 -2.45 1.83 13.93
N GLY A 15 -3.33 2.78 13.61
CA GLY A 15 -4.73 2.77 14.04
C GLY A 15 -5.65 1.89 13.20
N ILE A 16 -5.14 1.23 12.15
CA ILE A 16 -5.94 0.34 11.32
C ILE A 16 -6.11 -0.99 12.07
N SER A 17 -7.35 -1.26 12.45
CA SER A 17 -7.80 -2.57 12.92
C SER A 17 -8.84 -3.12 11.95
N TRP A 18 -8.82 -4.44 11.70
CA TRP A 18 -9.94 -5.09 11.04
C TRP A 18 -11.15 -5.06 11.97
N ASN A 19 -12.21 -4.33 11.59
CA ASN A 19 -13.48 -4.27 12.31
C ASN A 19 -14.68 -4.69 11.44
N PHE A 20 -14.42 -5.50 10.41
CA PHE A 20 -15.46 -5.99 9.51
C PHE A 20 -16.13 -7.22 10.09
N ILE A 21 -17.47 -7.18 10.14
CA ILE A 21 -18.31 -8.24 10.72
C ILE A 21 -18.95 -9.16 9.65
N GLY A 22 -18.83 -8.81 8.37
CA GLY A 22 -19.47 -9.52 7.27
C GLY A 22 -19.45 -8.74 5.95
N ILE A 23 -20.05 -9.32 4.92
CA ILE A 23 -20.28 -8.72 3.61
C ILE A 23 -21.78 -8.41 3.51
N LEU A 24 -22.15 -7.14 3.28
CA LEU A 24 -23.54 -6.72 3.13
C LEU A 24 -23.95 -6.82 1.66
N ASP A 25 -25.05 -7.52 1.37
CA ASP A 25 -25.61 -7.55 0.02
C ASP A 25 -26.61 -6.40 -0.25
N THR A 26 -27.12 -6.32 -1.47
CA THR A 26 -28.08 -5.29 -1.90
C THR A 26 -29.44 -5.39 -1.19
N ASP A 27 -29.77 -6.56 -0.64
CA ASP A 27 -30.99 -6.80 0.15
C ASP A 27 -30.77 -6.51 1.65
N LYS A 28 -29.61 -5.94 2.00
CA LYS A 28 -29.19 -5.61 3.37
C LYS A 28 -29.01 -6.83 4.27
N LYS A 29 -28.79 -8.02 3.70
CA LYS A 29 -28.42 -9.21 4.47
C LYS A 29 -26.91 -9.24 4.70
N LEU A 30 -26.54 -9.48 5.95
CA LEU A 30 -25.13 -9.63 6.35
C LEU A 30 -24.71 -11.09 6.19
N HIS A 31 -23.72 -11.33 5.32
CA HIS A 31 -23.10 -12.64 5.13
C HIS A 31 -21.79 -12.73 5.92
N PRO A 32 -21.48 -13.89 6.52
CA PRO A 32 -20.18 -14.07 7.17
C PRO A 32 -19.05 -13.95 6.15
N ILE A 33 -17.88 -13.49 6.62
CA ILE A 33 -16.68 -13.42 5.77
C ILE A 33 -16.25 -14.85 5.40
N PRO A 34 -16.08 -15.18 4.11
CA PRO A 34 -15.58 -16.49 3.70
C PRO A 34 -14.19 -16.77 4.29
N LYS A 35 -13.95 -18.00 4.76
CA LYS A 35 -12.67 -18.39 5.37
C LYS A 35 -11.46 -18.22 4.44
N ASN A 36 -11.68 -18.31 3.13
CA ASN A 36 -10.67 -18.20 2.09
C ASN A 36 -10.56 -16.78 1.48
N ILE A 37 -11.05 -15.76 2.17
CA ILE A 37 -10.94 -14.38 1.69
C ILE A 37 -9.47 -13.94 1.54
N GLN A 38 -9.19 -13.13 0.53
CA GLN A 38 -7.89 -12.47 0.38
C GLN A 38 -7.79 -11.27 1.33
N ILE A 39 -7.42 -11.55 2.58
CA ILE A 39 -7.23 -10.54 3.65
C ILE A 39 -6.26 -9.42 3.22
N GLN A 40 -5.25 -9.78 2.42
CA GLN A 40 -4.30 -8.82 1.84
C GLN A 40 -5.01 -7.65 1.16
N ALA A 41 -6.01 -7.93 0.31
CA ALA A 41 -6.71 -6.91 -0.45
C ALA A 41 -7.43 -5.90 0.48
N LEU A 42 -7.88 -6.34 1.65
CA LEU A 42 -8.57 -5.46 2.58
C LEU A 42 -7.62 -4.49 3.30
N PHE A 43 -6.48 -4.98 3.78
CA PHE A 43 -5.47 -4.11 4.38
C PHE A 43 -4.85 -3.16 3.36
N GLU A 44 -4.67 -3.60 2.11
CA GLU A 44 -4.29 -2.72 1.01
C GLU A 44 -5.30 -1.59 0.83
N TYR A 45 -6.59 -1.92 0.77
CA TYR A 45 -7.66 -0.93 0.68
C TYR A 45 -7.65 0.06 1.87
N LEU A 46 -7.69 -0.44 3.11
CA LEU A 46 -7.68 0.38 4.33
C LEU A 46 -6.44 1.27 4.43
N GLY A 47 -5.27 0.71 4.11
CA GLY A 47 -4.02 1.44 4.10
C GLY A 47 -4.03 2.57 3.08
N ARG A 48 -4.50 2.30 1.85
CA ARG A 48 -4.62 3.30 0.78
C ARG A 48 -5.56 4.44 1.17
N GLU A 49 -6.72 4.15 1.76
CA GLU A 49 -7.67 5.18 2.25
C GLU A 49 -7.00 6.12 3.28
N LYS A 50 -6.27 5.57 4.26
CA LYS A 50 -5.56 6.40 5.26
C LYS A 50 -4.44 7.23 4.64
N VAL A 51 -3.69 6.67 3.70
CA VAL A 51 -2.65 7.41 2.96
C VAL A 51 -3.28 8.52 2.11
N ALA A 52 -4.43 8.27 1.48
CA ALA A 52 -5.16 9.26 0.68
C ALA A 52 -5.59 10.47 1.51
N GLU A 53 -6.20 10.22 2.68
CA GLU A 53 -6.59 11.27 3.64
C GLU A 53 -5.38 12.09 4.12
N TRP A 54 -4.26 11.42 4.41
CA TRP A 54 -3.02 12.09 4.83
C TRP A 54 -2.41 12.92 3.70
N ALA A 55 -2.31 12.37 2.49
CA ALA A 55 -1.74 13.04 1.33
C ALA A 55 -2.55 14.30 0.99
N LYS A 56 -3.89 14.19 0.98
CA LYS A 56 -4.80 15.32 0.76
C LYS A 56 -4.57 16.44 1.77
N ARG A 57 -4.50 16.13 3.07
CA ARG A 57 -4.23 17.13 4.14
C ARG A 57 -2.86 17.81 4.01
N ARG A 58 -1.92 17.19 3.31
CA ARG A 58 -0.57 17.73 3.09
C ARG A 58 -0.36 18.34 1.72
N GLY A 59 -1.40 18.41 0.88
CA GLY A 59 -1.28 18.89 -0.50
C GLY A 59 -0.34 18.02 -1.35
N ILE A 60 -0.17 16.75 -0.98
CA ILE A 60 0.60 15.76 -1.75
C ILE A 60 -0.33 15.17 -2.80
N LYS A 61 0.11 15.17 -4.05
CA LYS A 61 -0.60 14.49 -5.13
C LYS A 61 -0.33 12.99 -5.02
N MET A 62 -1.40 12.21 -4.93
CA MET A 62 -1.37 10.76 -4.92
C MET A 62 -1.94 10.24 -6.24
N ILE A 63 -1.29 9.23 -6.81
CA ILE A 63 -1.77 8.52 -8.00
C ILE A 63 -1.77 7.03 -7.68
N GLU A 64 -2.91 6.39 -7.83
CA GLU A 64 -3.07 4.95 -7.62
C GLU A 64 -2.63 4.14 -8.85
N SER A 65 -2.20 2.90 -8.61
CA SER A 65 -1.99 1.91 -9.64
C SER A 65 -3.27 1.70 -10.45
N THR A 66 -3.13 1.59 -11.77
CA THR A 66 -4.25 1.32 -12.69
C THR A 66 -4.74 -0.13 -12.65
N ASN A 67 -3.92 -1.05 -12.14
CA ASN A 67 -4.22 -2.46 -12.01
C ASN A 67 -3.29 -3.14 -10.99
N THR A 68 -3.63 -4.36 -10.58
CA THR A 68 -2.91 -5.13 -9.54
C THR A 68 -1.49 -5.58 -9.91
N ARG A 69 -1.05 -5.38 -11.17
CA ARG A 69 0.30 -5.74 -11.65
C ARG A 69 1.20 -4.53 -11.84
N GLU A 70 0.69 -3.31 -11.64
CA GLU A 70 1.46 -2.08 -11.77
C GLU A 70 2.11 -1.70 -10.44
N TYR A 71 3.44 -1.58 -10.43
CA TYR A 71 4.21 -1.03 -9.32
C TYR A 71 4.38 0.50 -9.48
N PRO A 72 4.33 1.27 -8.37
CA PRO A 72 3.86 0.90 -7.03
C PRO A 72 2.33 0.97 -6.89
N ASP A 73 1.79 0.49 -5.77
CA ASP A 73 0.39 0.70 -5.38
C ASP A 73 0.01 2.19 -5.42
N LEU A 74 0.85 3.03 -4.81
CA LEU A 74 0.66 4.48 -4.71
C LEU A 74 1.93 5.21 -5.14
N THR A 75 1.77 6.20 -6.02
CA THR A 75 2.81 7.17 -6.35
C THR A 75 2.50 8.52 -5.70
N LEU A 76 3.39 8.99 -4.82
CA LEU A 76 3.28 10.28 -4.14
C LEU A 76 4.24 11.30 -4.77
N LEU A 77 3.74 12.48 -5.12
CA LEU A 77 4.53 13.56 -5.70
C LEU A 77 3.95 14.95 -5.38
N SER A 78 4.69 16.00 -5.72
CA SER A 78 4.27 17.40 -5.59
C SER A 78 4.07 17.88 -4.13
N GLY A 79 3.60 19.12 -3.97
CA GLY A 79 3.40 19.74 -2.68
C GLY A 79 4.71 19.81 -1.88
N PRO A 80 4.73 19.42 -0.59
CA PRO A 80 5.92 19.47 0.25
C PRO A 80 7.03 18.49 -0.17
N LEU A 81 6.78 17.59 -1.13
CA LEU A 81 7.79 16.68 -1.70
C LEU A 81 8.66 17.36 -2.78
N GLY A 82 8.24 18.52 -3.32
CA GLY A 82 8.95 19.21 -4.39
C GLY A 82 9.10 18.32 -5.64
N LYS A 83 10.33 18.03 -6.03
CA LYS A 83 10.67 17.17 -7.19
C LYS A 83 10.77 15.68 -6.83
N GLU A 84 10.69 15.30 -5.55
CA GLU A 84 10.77 13.90 -5.16
C GLU A 84 9.51 13.14 -5.58
N ILE A 85 9.71 11.93 -6.10
CA ILE A 85 8.64 10.97 -6.41
C ILE A 85 8.85 9.78 -5.49
N ILE A 86 7.84 9.43 -4.71
CA ILE A 86 7.90 8.33 -3.75
C ILE A 86 7.00 7.21 -4.25
N ALA A 87 7.57 6.02 -4.37
CA ALA A 87 6.82 4.79 -4.52
C ALA A 87 6.41 4.28 -3.14
N LEU A 88 5.12 4.02 -2.94
CA LEU A 88 4.60 3.46 -1.69
C LEU A 88 3.79 2.21 -2.02
N ASP A 89 4.19 1.10 -1.42
CA ASP A 89 3.52 -0.20 -1.54
C ASP A 89 2.95 -0.61 -0.18
N VAL A 90 1.76 -1.21 -0.20
CA VAL A 90 1.18 -1.87 0.96
C VAL A 90 1.46 -3.35 0.86
N LYS A 91 1.95 -3.94 1.95
CA LYS A 91 2.26 -5.36 2.04
C LYS A 91 1.64 -5.94 3.29
N THR A 92 1.21 -7.19 3.18
CA THR A 92 0.65 -7.93 4.32
C THR A 92 1.39 -9.23 4.52
N GLY A 93 1.63 -9.59 5.77
CA GLY A 93 2.19 -10.87 6.16
C GLY A 93 1.29 -11.52 7.22
N ARG A 94 0.80 -12.74 6.96
CA ARG A 94 0.18 -13.53 8.01
C ARG A 94 1.27 -13.95 8.99
N ARG A 95 0.97 -13.92 10.29
CA ARG A 95 1.84 -14.48 11.32
C ARG A 95 1.65 -16.00 11.37
N ASP A 96 2.76 -16.71 11.47
CA ASP A 96 2.82 -18.15 11.70
C ASP A 96 3.67 -18.40 12.95
N GLY A 97 3.00 -18.58 14.10
CA GLY A 97 3.63 -18.60 15.42
C GLY A 97 4.39 -17.29 15.71
N ASN A 98 5.72 -17.38 15.81
CA ASN A 98 6.60 -16.21 16.03
C ASN A 98 7.24 -15.69 14.73
N ARG A 99 6.83 -16.20 13.56
CA ARG A 99 7.42 -15.84 12.25
C ARG A 99 6.41 -15.08 11.40
N THR A 100 6.93 -14.23 10.53
CA THR A 100 6.16 -13.54 9.49
C THR A 100 7.09 -13.15 8.34
N GLY A 101 6.53 -12.87 7.17
CA GLY A 101 7.30 -12.47 5.99
C GLY A 101 6.46 -11.69 5.00
N PHE A 102 7.15 -10.94 4.15
CA PHE A 102 6.55 -10.16 3.07
C PHE A 102 7.27 -10.47 1.75
N THR A 103 6.53 -10.43 0.65
CA THR A 103 7.11 -10.37 -0.68
C THR A 103 7.29 -8.90 -1.07
N LEU A 104 8.53 -8.48 -1.33
CA LEU A 104 8.87 -7.07 -1.62
C LEU A 104 8.84 -6.76 -3.14
N GLY A 105 8.12 -7.56 -3.92
CA GLY A 105 8.09 -7.48 -5.38
C GLY A 105 9.10 -8.37 -6.08
N SER A 106 9.05 -8.39 -7.41
CA SER A 106 9.87 -9.27 -8.24
C SER A 106 11.30 -8.75 -8.37
N TYR A 107 12.28 -9.62 -8.09
CA TYR A 107 13.71 -9.37 -8.32
C TYR A 107 14.16 -9.62 -9.79
N TRP A 108 13.25 -9.93 -10.72
CA TRP A 108 13.61 -10.12 -12.15
C TRP A 108 13.06 -9.01 -13.07
N GLY A 109 12.40 -7.97 -12.53
CA GLY A 109 11.62 -7.00 -13.29
C GLY A 109 12.26 -5.62 -13.50
N TYR A 110 11.41 -4.60 -13.39
CA TYR A 110 11.66 -3.20 -13.75
C TYR A 110 12.88 -2.56 -13.08
N PHE A 111 13.25 -2.97 -11.87
CA PHE A 111 14.36 -2.35 -11.14
C PHE A 111 15.74 -2.67 -11.76
N ARG A 112 15.84 -3.67 -12.64
CA ARG A 112 17.08 -4.01 -13.36
C ARG A 112 17.34 -3.15 -14.59
N ARG A 113 16.37 -2.31 -14.97
CA ARG A 113 16.42 -1.36 -16.08
C ARG A 113 15.87 -0.01 -15.59
N PRO A 114 16.53 0.62 -14.59
CA PRO A 114 15.96 1.76 -13.87
C PRO A 114 15.75 3.00 -14.76
N ASP A 115 16.49 3.09 -15.86
CA ASP A 115 16.41 4.11 -16.89
C ASP A 115 15.22 3.94 -17.85
N LYS A 116 14.60 2.75 -17.92
CA LYS A 116 13.55 2.42 -18.88
C LYS A 116 12.18 2.27 -18.23
N LYS A 117 11.14 2.72 -18.93
CA LYS A 117 9.75 2.40 -18.57
C LYS A 117 9.46 0.94 -18.95
N MET A 118 9.51 0.05 -17.96
CA MET A 118 9.27 -1.38 -18.11
C MET A 118 7.79 -1.72 -17.84
N ALA A 119 7.30 -2.81 -18.42
CA ALA A 119 5.98 -3.33 -18.11
C ALA A 119 5.84 -3.63 -16.59
N GLY A 120 4.66 -3.33 -16.04
CA GLY A 120 4.41 -3.48 -14.60
C GLY A 120 5.05 -2.42 -13.71
N CYS A 121 5.59 -1.33 -14.27
CA CYS A 121 6.09 -0.20 -13.50
C CYS A 121 5.57 1.12 -14.09
N ARG A 122 4.95 1.95 -13.26
CA ARG A 122 4.26 3.16 -13.71
C ARG A 122 5.20 4.18 -14.38
N LEU A 123 6.39 4.32 -13.81
CA LEU A 123 7.49 5.18 -14.27
C LEU A 123 8.76 4.33 -14.44
N PRO A 124 9.79 4.80 -15.18
CA PRO A 124 11.11 4.21 -15.07
C PRO A 124 11.52 4.12 -13.59
N TYR A 125 11.98 2.96 -13.15
CA TYR A 125 12.18 2.69 -11.72
C TYR A 125 13.12 3.70 -11.04
N GLY A 126 14.13 4.19 -11.77
CA GLY A 126 15.07 5.20 -11.30
C GLY A 126 14.50 6.61 -11.14
N GLN A 127 13.25 6.87 -11.55
CA GLN A 127 12.59 8.15 -11.28
C GLN A 127 12.06 8.25 -9.84
N PHE A 128 11.84 7.12 -9.16
CA PHE A 128 11.45 7.14 -7.76
C PHE A 128 12.66 7.47 -6.90
N SER A 129 12.56 8.55 -6.13
CA SER A 129 13.61 8.97 -5.19
C SER A 129 13.65 8.07 -3.95
N GLN A 130 12.51 7.46 -3.60
CA GLN A 130 12.36 6.60 -2.44
C GLN A 130 11.31 5.51 -2.70
N HIS A 131 11.49 4.36 -2.06
CA HIS A 131 10.57 3.23 -2.08
C HIS A 131 10.16 2.90 -0.63
N TRP A 132 8.89 3.12 -0.29
CA TRP A 132 8.34 2.93 1.05
C TRP A 132 7.42 1.72 1.06
N ILE A 133 7.46 0.97 2.16
CA ILE A 133 6.57 -0.17 2.40
C ILE A 133 5.78 0.11 3.67
N ILE A 134 4.46 0.00 3.59
CA ILE A 134 3.58 -0.12 4.75
C ILE A 134 3.29 -1.61 4.94
N GLY A 135 3.85 -2.19 5.99
CA GLY A 135 3.70 -3.61 6.30
C GLY A 135 2.65 -3.84 7.38
N PHE A 136 1.56 -4.53 7.05
CA PHE A 136 0.59 -5.04 8.02
C PHE A 136 0.90 -6.49 8.37
N ILE A 137 0.98 -6.79 9.66
CA ILE A 137 1.07 -8.17 10.16
C ILE A 137 -0.27 -8.50 10.80
N TYR A 138 -0.85 -9.64 10.44
CA TYR A 138 -2.15 -10.05 10.94
C TYR A 138 -2.17 -11.52 11.37
N ASP A 139 -3.06 -11.81 12.31
CA ASP A 139 -3.47 -13.16 12.69
C ASP A 139 -4.85 -13.44 12.04
N TRP A 140 -5.08 -14.67 11.59
CA TRP A 140 -6.35 -15.10 11.01
C TRP A 140 -6.55 -16.58 11.27
N ASP A 141 -7.78 -16.97 11.60
CA ASP A 141 -8.20 -18.34 11.89
C ASP A 141 -8.95 -18.98 10.70
#